data_AF-A0A938MVQ3-F1
#
_entry.id   AF-A0A938MVQ3-F1
#
_cell.length_a   1.000
_cell.length_b   1.000
_cell.length_c   1.000
_cell.angle_alpha   90.00
_cell.angle_beta   90.00
_cell.angle_gamma   90.00
#
_symmetry.space_group_name_H-M   'P 1'
#
loop_
_entity.id
_entity.type
_entity.pdbx_description
1 polymer ?
#
loop_
_entity_poly.entity_id
_entity_poly.type
_entity_poly.pdbx_seq_one_letter_code
_entity_poly.pdbx_strand_id
1 'polypeptide(L)'
;MVTPFTAPEPDPEVGDAVVNRLAGIPRTRECEGWLVLPELPSTPEDQQTRLPFPGAFKKSWKDLFHGRGGAYVLSLPLCVEGMEDRNRALHSKCILLENADDDVALMMIGSSNFTPRGMGVDVHNFEVNLVFEDTGSVKRNGLHLSDRLGLPRDWQEGLELDAVVWQTPAEPPEDEPNSRPALPAFFAWATFSQVTGELKLGLHRSRQEPDTWSVRLPGSAADAPTLFARHFEVADRSLSTLVHVLPETMRAANIVALLVAWHDGKGELQQAKLGVSVESEEHLLPPEQFRELNAEAIIECLMSGKTPSQWYDGKHGKGRLSGMGDDAAIESLRSVDTSSFLLYRVRRFGRALTGMSRRIMRTLAHPDAIRYRLLKDPFGPVSLAQSISRAIEDDEGGWCTALDDEHRLFLLAEILLTVAHLRSRLIRKVKGKDRKAIEDIFGVAIQQLQQLADSLTTGDSLPGNLRDYLARVRRVAQSNEAAAKEVQHVD
;
A
#
# COMPACT_ATOMS: atom_id res chain seq x y z
N MET A 1 -20.18 -7.12 -11.83
CA MET A 1 -19.70 -5.75 -11.56
C MET A 1 -19.31 -5.19 -12.91
N VAL A 2 -19.90 -4.09 -13.35
CA VAL A 2 -19.69 -3.54 -14.70
C VAL A 2 -18.83 -2.30 -14.55
N THR A 3 -17.67 -2.26 -15.19
CA THR A 3 -16.87 -1.03 -15.29
C THR A 3 -17.33 -0.26 -16.54
N PRO A 4 -17.20 1.08 -16.60
CA PRO A 4 -17.61 1.83 -17.78
C PRO A 4 -16.76 1.45 -19.00
N PHE A 5 -15.62 0.80 -18.77
CA PHE A 5 -14.57 0.54 -19.73
C PHE A 5 -14.59 -0.88 -20.30
N THR A 6 -15.37 -1.77 -19.70
CA THR A 6 -15.51 -3.19 -20.09
C THR A 6 -16.98 -3.61 -20.12
N ALA A 7 -17.92 -2.66 -20.12
CA ALA A 7 -19.33 -2.96 -20.23
C ALA A 7 -19.64 -3.57 -21.62
N PRO A 8 -20.52 -4.59 -21.70
CA PRO A 8 -21.08 -5.00 -22.98
C PRO A 8 -21.77 -3.81 -23.66
N GLU A 9 -21.91 -3.86 -24.99
CA GLU A 9 -22.54 -2.77 -25.74
C GLU A 9 -23.84 -2.31 -25.06
N PRO A 10 -23.96 -1.02 -24.69
CA PRO A 10 -25.13 -0.53 -24.01
C PRO A 10 -26.37 -0.73 -24.87
N ASP A 11 -27.45 -1.19 -24.25
CA ASP A 11 -28.76 -1.16 -24.88
C ASP A 11 -29.11 0.31 -25.19
N PRO A 12 -29.39 0.68 -26.45
CA PRO A 12 -29.65 2.05 -26.84
C PRO A 12 -30.91 2.66 -26.20
N GLU A 13 -31.83 1.84 -25.69
CA GLU A 13 -33.03 2.26 -24.94
C GLU A 13 -32.75 2.44 -23.44
N VAL A 14 -31.95 1.54 -22.85
CA VAL A 14 -31.63 1.57 -21.40
C VAL A 14 -30.46 2.51 -21.09
N GLY A 15 -29.59 2.76 -22.07
CA GLY A 15 -28.35 3.51 -21.91
C GLY A 15 -27.24 2.70 -21.23
N ASP A 16 -26.10 3.33 -21.03
CA ASP A 16 -24.96 2.69 -20.36
C ASP A 16 -25.21 2.51 -18.86
N ALA A 17 -25.07 1.27 -18.38
CA ALA A 17 -25.34 0.91 -16.99
C ALA A 17 -24.45 1.67 -15.99
N VAL A 18 -23.22 2.03 -16.37
CA VAL A 18 -22.31 2.78 -15.49
C VAL A 18 -22.64 4.26 -15.52
N VAL A 19 -22.90 4.84 -16.69
CA VAL A 19 -23.35 6.24 -16.79
C VAL A 19 -24.65 6.44 -16.00
N ASN A 20 -25.58 5.49 -16.07
CA ASN A 20 -26.81 5.49 -15.28
C ASN A 20 -26.55 5.43 -13.76
N ARG A 21 -25.50 4.72 -13.32
CA ARG A 21 -25.10 4.71 -11.91
C ARG A 21 -24.46 6.01 -11.49
N LEU A 22 -23.59 6.57 -12.34
CA LEU A 22 -23.02 7.90 -12.13
C LEU A 22 -24.13 8.94 -12.03
N ALA A 23 -25.23 8.78 -12.79
CA ALA A 23 -26.38 9.67 -12.70
C ALA A 23 -26.97 9.80 -11.28
N GLY A 24 -26.79 8.80 -10.41
CA GLY A 24 -27.21 8.85 -9.01
C GLY A 24 -26.35 9.75 -8.10
N ILE A 25 -25.17 10.19 -8.56
CA ILE A 25 -24.30 11.10 -7.80
C ILE A 25 -24.90 12.52 -7.88
N PRO A 26 -25.09 13.23 -6.75
CA PRO A 26 -25.50 14.62 -6.75
C PRO A 26 -24.53 15.51 -7.54
N ARG A 27 -25.07 16.41 -8.38
CA ARG A 27 -24.29 17.32 -9.24
C ARG A 27 -24.98 18.67 -9.36
N THR A 28 -24.19 19.74 -9.38
CA THR A 28 -24.66 21.10 -9.68
C THR A 28 -24.91 21.32 -11.16
N ARG A 29 -25.42 22.50 -11.48
CA ARG A 29 -25.61 22.94 -12.86
C ARG A 29 -24.28 23.10 -13.58
N GLU A 30 -23.26 23.63 -12.92
CA GLU A 30 -21.94 23.85 -13.55
C GLU A 30 -21.02 22.63 -13.47
N CYS A 31 -21.56 21.44 -13.19
CA CYS A 31 -20.77 20.22 -13.18
C CYS A 31 -20.37 19.80 -14.60
N GLU A 32 -19.08 19.58 -14.79
CA GLU A 32 -18.46 19.10 -16.02
C GLU A 32 -18.08 17.62 -15.90
N GLY A 33 -18.19 16.91 -17.02
CA GLY A 33 -17.80 15.51 -17.13
C GLY A 33 -16.67 15.31 -18.13
N TRP A 34 -15.53 14.85 -17.64
CA TRP A 34 -14.32 14.60 -18.43
C TRP A 34 -14.05 13.10 -18.57
N LEU A 35 -13.79 12.65 -19.79
CA LEU A 35 -13.31 11.31 -20.09
C LEU A 35 -11.86 11.41 -20.57
N VAL A 36 -10.94 10.68 -19.94
CA VAL A 36 -9.55 10.59 -20.40
C VAL A 36 -9.34 9.20 -20.96
N LEU A 37 -9.09 9.11 -22.27
CA LEU A 37 -9.08 7.83 -23.00
C LEU A 37 -7.92 7.79 -24.00
N PRO A 38 -7.29 6.62 -24.21
CA PRO A 38 -6.33 6.45 -25.28
C PRO A 38 -7.03 6.49 -26.65
N GLU A 39 -6.36 7.09 -27.63
CA GLU A 39 -6.77 7.09 -29.03
C GLU A 39 -6.70 5.69 -29.63
N LEU A 40 -7.57 5.39 -30.60
CA LEU A 40 -7.41 4.24 -31.49
C LEU A 40 -6.36 4.55 -32.57
N PRO A 41 -5.69 3.53 -33.15
CA PRO A 41 -4.82 3.71 -34.29
C PRO A 41 -5.53 4.45 -35.43
N SER A 42 -4.97 5.59 -35.83
CA SER A 42 -5.46 6.42 -36.92
C SER A 42 -4.59 6.23 -38.17
N THR A 43 -5.21 6.30 -39.35
CA THR A 43 -4.47 6.44 -40.61
C THR A 43 -4.25 7.92 -40.92
N PRO A 44 -3.31 8.29 -41.81
CA PRO A 44 -3.13 9.68 -42.24
C PRO A 44 -4.37 10.30 -42.90
N GLU A 45 -5.36 9.49 -43.28
CA GLU A 45 -6.61 9.90 -43.90
C GLU A 45 -7.70 10.23 -42.87
N ASP A 46 -7.53 9.80 -41.62
CA ASP A 46 -8.47 10.06 -40.54
C ASP A 46 -8.43 11.56 -40.16
N GLN A 47 -9.52 12.27 -40.40
CA GLN A 47 -9.65 13.70 -40.10
C GLN A 47 -10.03 13.98 -38.64
N GLN A 48 -10.43 12.95 -37.90
CA GLN A 48 -10.92 13.05 -36.54
C GLN A 48 -10.32 11.95 -35.67
N THR A 49 -10.11 12.27 -34.41
CA THR A 49 -9.67 11.33 -33.39
C THR A 49 -10.69 10.22 -33.19
N ARG A 50 -10.22 8.97 -33.13
CA ARG A 50 -11.05 7.78 -32.93
C ARG A 50 -10.87 7.25 -31.50
N LEU A 51 -11.97 6.85 -30.86
CA LEU A 51 -11.98 6.40 -29.47
C LEU A 51 -12.64 5.02 -29.30
N PRO A 52 -12.15 4.17 -28.37
CA PRO A 52 -12.57 2.78 -28.23
C PRO A 52 -13.86 2.61 -27.41
N PHE A 53 -14.93 3.32 -27.74
CA PHE A 53 -16.22 3.25 -27.02
C PHE A 53 -17.42 3.22 -27.98
N PRO A 54 -18.51 2.53 -27.60
CA PRO A 54 -19.72 2.49 -28.41
C PRO A 54 -20.43 3.85 -28.43
N GLY A 55 -21.08 4.18 -29.55
CA GLY A 55 -21.85 5.41 -29.69
C GLY A 55 -23.00 5.56 -28.67
N ALA A 56 -23.52 4.46 -28.14
CA ALA A 56 -24.52 4.50 -27.07
C ALA A 56 -23.95 5.04 -25.75
N PHE A 57 -22.67 4.82 -25.46
CA PHE A 57 -21.97 5.43 -24.33
C PHE A 57 -21.88 6.94 -24.50
N LYS A 58 -21.46 7.41 -25.68
CA LYS A 58 -21.43 8.84 -26.04
C LYS A 58 -22.76 9.51 -25.74
N LYS A 59 -23.85 8.92 -26.24
CA LYS A 59 -25.21 9.45 -26.05
C LYS A 59 -25.55 9.55 -24.56
N SER A 60 -25.36 8.46 -23.82
CA SER A 60 -25.64 8.43 -22.37
C SER A 60 -24.81 9.47 -21.61
N TRP A 61 -23.53 9.62 -21.95
CA TRP A 61 -22.64 10.60 -21.34
C TRP A 61 -23.08 12.04 -21.66
N LYS A 62 -23.39 12.32 -22.93
CA LYS A 62 -23.90 13.62 -23.37
C LYS A 62 -25.19 14.00 -22.64
N ASP A 63 -26.12 13.06 -22.55
CA ASP A 63 -27.42 13.26 -21.90
C ASP A 63 -27.25 13.53 -20.39
N LEU A 64 -26.28 12.89 -19.73
CA LEU A 64 -25.98 13.09 -18.31
C LEU A 64 -25.58 14.54 -17.98
N PHE A 65 -24.88 15.21 -18.90
CA PHE A 65 -24.41 16.60 -18.74
C PHE A 65 -25.19 17.61 -19.60
N HIS A 66 -26.29 17.19 -20.23
CA HIS A 66 -27.12 18.09 -21.01
C HIS A 66 -27.71 19.20 -20.12
N GLY A 67 -27.45 20.47 -20.50
CA GLY A 67 -27.86 21.64 -19.72
C GLY A 67 -27.01 21.89 -18.46
N ARG A 68 -25.84 21.26 -18.36
CA ARG A 68 -24.85 21.46 -17.29
C ARG A 68 -23.56 22.13 -17.82
N GLY A 69 -22.46 22.03 -17.07
CA GLY A 69 -21.15 22.59 -17.42
C GLY A 69 -20.57 22.02 -18.71
N GLY A 70 -20.87 20.76 -19.04
CA GLY A 70 -20.52 20.16 -20.32
C GLY A 70 -19.98 18.74 -20.20
N ALA A 71 -19.72 18.11 -21.34
CA ALA A 71 -19.12 16.78 -21.41
C ALA A 71 -18.01 16.75 -22.45
N TYR A 72 -16.82 16.35 -22.00
CA TYR A 72 -15.58 16.48 -22.74
C TYR A 72 -14.81 15.16 -22.76
N VAL A 73 -13.96 15.01 -23.77
CA VAL A 73 -12.96 13.95 -23.86
C VAL A 73 -11.57 14.54 -24.01
N LEU A 74 -10.64 14.13 -23.17
CA LEU A 74 -9.22 14.32 -23.36
C LEU A 74 -8.63 13.03 -23.97
N SER A 75 -8.29 13.10 -25.26
CA SER A 75 -7.69 11.97 -25.97
C SER A 75 -6.19 11.90 -25.72
N LEU A 76 -5.70 10.75 -25.29
CA LEU A 76 -4.28 10.51 -25.05
C LEU A 76 -3.65 9.80 -26.26
N PRO A 77 -2.42 10.19 -26.66
CA PRO A 77 -1.74 9.49 -27.75
C PRO A 77 -1.56 8.02 -27.39
N LEU A 78 -1.54 7.15 -28.39
CA LEU A 78 -1.35 5.70 -28.21
C LEU A 78 -0.11 5.38 -27.36
N CYS A 79 0.98 6.12 -27.54
CA CYS A 79 2.19 6.01 -26.75
C CYS A 79 2.84 7.38 -26.58
N VAL A 80 3.68 7.54 -25.55
CA VAL A 80 4.50 8.74 -25.36
C VAL A 80 5.92 8.40 -25.80
N GLU A 81 6.35 8.95 -26.94
CA GLU A 81 7.68 8.68 -27.49
C GLU A 81 8.79 9.07 -26.50
N GLY A 82 9.78 8.20 -26.34
CA GLY A 82 10.99 8.47 -25.54
C GLY A 82 10.85 8.28 -24.02
N MET A 83 9.69 7.85 -23.53
CA MET A 83 9.46 7.57 -22.09
C MET A 83 9.68 6.10 -21.70
N GLU A 84 9.55 5.15 -22.63
CA GLU A 84 9.74 3.71 -22.38
C GLU A 84 10.64 3.07 -23.46
N ASP A 85 11.38 2.02 -23.08
CA ASP A 85 12.23 1.22 -23.99
C ASP A 85 11.41 0.50 -25.10
N ARG A 86 10.08 0.46 -24.94
CA ARG A 86 9.11 -0.04 -25.92
C ARG A 86 7.88 0.85 -25.86
N ASN A 87 7.45 1.41 -27.00
CA ASN A 87 6.18 2.13 -27.11
C ASN A 87 5.02 1.18 -26.83
N ARG A 88 4.57 1.13 -25.57
CA ARG A 88 3.38 0.37 -25.16
C ARG A 88 2.14 1.25 -25.34
N ALA A 89 1.05 0.65 -25.80
CA ALA A 89 -0.24 1.32 -25.84
C ALA A 89 -0.65 1.78 -24.43
N LEU A 90 -1.06 3.04 -24.27
CA LEU A 90 -1.65 3.51 -23.02
C LEU A 90 -2.97 2.78 -22.77
N HIS A 91 -3.10 2.13 -21.62
CA HIS A 91 -4.33 1.44 -21.21
C HIS A 91 -5.18 2.25 -20.22
N SER A 92 -4.69 3.43 -19.81
CA SER A 92 -5.28 4.27 -18.77
C SER A 92 -6.61 4.86 -19.22
N LYS A 93 -7.65 4.64 -18.42
CA LYS A 93 -8.98 5.23 -18.63
C LYS A 93 -9.41 5.92 -17.35
N CYS A 94 -9.77 7.20 -17.46
CA CYS A 94 -10.19 7.99 -16.32
C CYS A 94 -11.52 8.69 -16.60
N ILE A 95 -12.36 8.78 -15.59
CA ILE A 95 -13.53 9.64 -15.54
C ILE A 95 -13.25 10.70 -14.48
N LEU A 96 -13.44 11.96 -14.82
CA LEU A 96 -13.32 13.07 -13.89
C LEU A 96 -14.63 13.85 -13.91
N LEU A 97 -15.20 14.06 -12.74
CA LEU A 97 -16.35 14.93 -12.50
C LEU A 97 -15.84 16.14 -11.72
N GLU A 98 -15.96 17.32 -12.31
CA GLU A 98 -15.59 18.56 -11.63
C GLU A 98 -16.84 19.41 -11.42
N ASN A 99 -17.02 19.88 -10.20
CA ASN A 99 -18.12 20.73 -9.82
C ASN A 99 -17.55 22.10 -9.44
N ALA A 100 -17.66 23.06 -10.35
CA ALA A 100 -17.11 24.40 -10.16
C ALA A 100 -17.76 25.17 -9.01
N ASP A 101 -19.05 24.93 -8.74
CA ASP A 101 -19.82 25.64 -7.71
C ASP A 101 -19.55 25.10 -6.29
N ASP A 102 -19.50 23.77 -6.13
CA ASP A 102 -19.30 23.13 -4.82
C ASP A 102 -17.83 22.84 -4.51
N ASP A 103 -16.94 23.12 -5.45
CA ASP A 103 -15.51 22.94 -5.29
C ASP A 103 -15.15 21.49 -4.93
N VAL A 104 -15.75 20.53 -5.65
CA VAL A 104 -15.50 19.09 -5.47
C VAL A 104 -15.10 18.48 -6.80
N ALA A 105 -14.02 17.70 -6.77
CA ALA A 105 -13.56 16.90 -7.89
C ALA A 105 -13.61 15.41 -7.51
N LEU A 106 -14.29 14.61 -8.34
CA LEU A 106 -14.32 13.16 -8.22
C LEU A 106 -13.64 12.55 -9.43
N MET A 107 -12.58 11.79 -9.21
CA MET A 107 -11.80 11.17 -10.27
C MET A 107 -11.80 9.65 -10.09
N MET A 108 -12.34 8.93 -11.07
CA MET A 108 -12.27 7.49 -11.15
C MET A 108 -11.23 7.07 -12.19
N ILE A 109 -10.18 6.41 -11.75
CA ILE A 109 -9.22 5.73 -12.64
C ILE A 109 -9.60 4.26 -12.67
N GLY A 110 -9.89 3.73 -13.85
CA GLY A 110 -10.29 2.34 -14.01
C GLY A 110 -9.49 1.58 -15.05
N SER A 111 -9.89 0.33 -15.30
CA SER A 111 -9.14 -0.63 -16.13
C SER A 111 -7.72 -0.88 -15.60
N SER A 112 -7.48 -0.67 -14.30
CA SER A 112 -6.20 -0.99 -13.68
C SER A 112 -6.14 -2.49 -13.45
N ASN A 113 -5.39 -3.17 -14.31
CA ASN A 113 -4.99 -4.54 -14.09
C ASN A 113 -3.96 -4.57 -12.96
N PHE A 114 -4.44 -4.83 -11.75
CA PHE A 114 -3.56 -5.15 -10.65
C PHE A 114 -3.04 -6.57 -10.86
N THR A 115 -1.94 -6.67 -11.60
CA THR A 115 -1.30 -7.95 -11.88
C THR A 115 -0.55 -8.47 -10.65
N PRO A 116 -0.36 -9.81 -10.53
CA PRO A 116 0.45 -10.41 -9.49
C PRO A 116 1.80 -9.74 -9.31
N ARG A 117 2.48 -9.47 -10.44
CA ARG A 117 3.80 -8.85 -10.47
C ARG A 117 3.76 -7.37 -10.09
N GLY A 118 2.70 -6.64 -10.48
CA GLY A 118 2.53 -5.22 -10.14
C GLY A 118 2.15 -4.98 -8.69
N MET A 119 1.45 -5.92 -8.06
CA MET A 119 1.09 -5.88 -6.63
C MET A 119 2.12 -6.57 -5.72
N GLY A 120 3.06 -7.33 -6.28
CA GLY A 120 3.92 -8.22 -5.49
C GLY A 120 3.17 -9.37 -4.83
N VAL A 121 2.01 -9.77 -5.36
CA VAL A 121 1.19 -10.89 -4.85
C VAL A 121 1.12 -11.97 -5.91
N ASP A 122 1.75 -13.12 -5.69
CA ASP A 122 2.08 -14.11 -6.74
C ASP A 122 0.88 -14.90 -7.31
N VAL A 123 -0.35 -14.49 -7.02
CA VAL A 123 -1.52 -15.37 -7.11
C VAL A 123 -2.45 -14.99 -8.26
N HIS A 124 -3.00 -13.75 -8.35
CA HIS A 124 -4.08 -13.42 -9.30
C HIS A 124 -4.10 -11.97 -9.83
N ASN A 125 -4.65 -11.78 -11.05
CA ASN A 125 -5.05 -10.47 -11.58
C ASN A 125 -6.37 -10.03 -10.93
N PHE A 126 -6.45 -8.78 -10.48
CA PHE A 126 -7.69 -8.12 -10.10
C PHE A 126 -7.90 -6.87 -10.95
N GLU A 127 -9.12 -6.69 -11.45
CA GLU A 127 -9.56 -5.39 -11.91
C GLU A 127 -10.01 -4.57 -10.72
N VAL A 128 -9.38 -3.41 -10.53
CA VAL A 128 -9.82 -2.44 -9.54
C VAL A 128 -10.01 -1.10 -10.23
N ASN A 129 -11.10 -0.43 -9.85
CA ASN A 129 -11.30 0.97 -10.18
C ASN A 129 -11.08 1.77 -8.90
N LEU A 130 -10.19 2.75 -8.97
CA LEU A 130 -9.87 3.64 -7.86
C LEU A 130 -10.63 4.94 -8.02
N VAL A 131 -11.33 5.36 -6.97
CA VAL A 131 -12.02 6.65 -6.94
C VAL A 131 -11.32 7.55 -5.94
N PHE A 132 -10.95 8.74 -6.39
CA PHE A 132 -10.34 9.79 -5.62
C PHE A 132 -11.32 10.94 -5.51
N GLU A 133 -11.49 11.45 -4.29
CA GLU A 133 -12.25 12.66 -4.01
C GLU A 133 -11.27 13.73 -3.51
N ASP A 134 -11.36 14.92 -4.06
CA ASP A 134 -10.66 16.09 -3.55
C ASP A 134 -11.57 17.32 -3.58
N THR A 135 -11.18 18.32 -2.80
CA THR A 135 -11.79 19.64 -2.90
C THR A 135 -11.07 20.39 -4.01
N GLY A 136 -11.84 20.87 -4.99
CA GLY A 136 -11.38 21.53 -6.19
C GLY A 136 -10.43 22.69 -5.91
N SER A 137 -10.58 23.44 -4.82
CA SER A 137 -9.78 24.64 -4.51
C SER A 137 -8.56 24.32 -3.68
N VAL A 138 -8.53 23.13 -3.06
CA VAL A 138 -7.42 22.71 -2.22
C VAL A 138 -6.27 22.27 -3.09
N LYS A 139 -5.33 23.20 -3.27
CA LYS A 139 -4.04 22.94 -3.89
C LYS A 139 -3.15 22.15 -2.94
N ARG A 140 -2.84 20.91 -3.27
CA ARG A 140 -1.80 20.13 -2.58
C ARG A 140 -0.51 20.27 -3.36
N ASN A 141 0.51 20.86 -2.73
CA ASN A 141 1.75 21.28 -3.39
C ASN A 141 1.52 22.21 -4.59
N GLY A 142 0.49 23.05 -4.55
CA GLY A 142 0.16 23.98 -5.63
C GLY A 142 -0.68 23.40 -6.77
N LEU A 143 -1.03 22.11 -6.72
CA LEU A 143 -1.69 21.38 -7.80
C LEU A 143 -3.10 20.90 -7.42
N HIS A 144 -4.04 21.01 -8.35
CA HIS A 144 -5.38 20.41 -8.28
C HIS A 144 -5.33 18.90 -8.50
N LEU A 145 -6.45 18.19 -8.31
CA LEU A 145 -6.49 16.74 -8.49
C LEU A 145 -6.12 16.34 -9.93
N SER A 146 -6.69 17.04 -10.90
CA SER A 146 -6.45 16.88 -12.33
C SER A 146 -5.00 17.16 -12.73
N ASP A 147 -4.37 18.20 -12.16
CA ASP A 147 -2.96 18.54 -12.41
C ASP A 147 -1.98 17.45 -11.96
N ARG A 148 -2.34 16.68 -10.92
CA ARG A 148 -1.44 15.68 -10.31
C ARG A 148 -1.30 14.40 -11.13
N LEU A 149 -2.12 14.22 -12.17
CA LEU A 149 -2.03 13.07 -13.06
C LEU A 149 -0.79 13.13 -13.97
N GLY A 150 -0.27 14.33 -14.27
CA GLY A 150 0.87 14.49 -15.18
C GLY A 150 0.58 13.94 -16.57
N LEU A 151 -0.63 14.17 -17.10
CA LEU A 151 -1.02 13.69 -18.42
C LEU A 151 -0.17 14.34 -19.52
N PRO A 152 0.06 13.65 -20.65
CA PRO A 152 0.85 14.18 -21.76
C PRO A 152 0.13 15.27 -22.57
N ARG A 153 -1.13 15.59 -22.25
CA ARG A 153 -1.91 16.68 -22.87
C ARG A 153 -2.55 17.55 -21.81
N ASP A 154 -2.72 18.82 -22.13
CA ASP A 154 -3.40 19.79 -21.28
C ASP A 154 -4.93 19.61 -21.37
N TRP A 155 -5.64 19.91 -20.28
CA TRP A 155 -7.10 19.85 -20.23
C TRP A 155 -7.77 20.82 -21.22
N GLN A 156 -7.11 21.92 -21.58
CA GLN A 156 -7.58 22.86 -22.61
C GLN A 156 -7.62 22.25 -24.02
N GLU A 157 -6.92 21.13 -24.24
CA GLU A 157 -6.96 20.37 -25.49
C GLU A 157 -8.15 19.38 -25.53
N GLY A 158 -9.03 19.45 -24.53
CA GLY A 158 -10.27 18.69 -24.47
C GLY A 158 -11.15 18.88 -25.71
N LEU A 159 -11.72 17.78 -26.18
CA LEU A 159 -12.61 17.74 -27.33
C LEU A 159 -14.06 17.55 -26.88
N GLU A 160 -14.96 18.25 -27.56
CA GLU A 160 -16.40 17.99 -27.49
C GLU A 160 -16.71 16.57 -28.00
N LEU A 161 -17.74 15.93 -27.43
CA LEU A 161 -18.08 14.54 -27.78
C LEU A 161 -18.41 14.35 -29.27
N ASP A 162 -18.87 15.40 -29.96
CA ASP A 162 -19.21 15.38 -31.38
C ASP A 162 -18.01 15.61 -32.32
N ALA A 163 -16.86 16.03 -31.77
CA ALA A 163 -15.63 16.23 -32.54
C ALA A 163 -14.81 14.94 -32.73
N VAL A 164 -15.21 13.84 -32.09
CA VAL A 164 -14.50 12.55 -32.11
C VAL A 164 -15.38 11.43 -32.67
N VAL A 165 -14.73 10.42 -33.24
CA VAL A 165 -15.37 9.22 -33.78
C VAL A 165 -15.37 8.13 -32.72
N TRP A 166 -16.57 7.69 -32.34
CA TRP A 166 -16.79 6.65 -31.34
C TRP A 166 -16.89 5.31 -32.03
N GLN A 167 -15.96 4.41 -31.74
CA GLN A 167 -15.87 3.12 -32.39
C GLN A 167 -15.72 2.01 -31.37
N THR A 168 -16.66 1.06 -31.38
CA THR A 168 -16.49 -0.22 -30.70
C THR A 168 -15.33 -0.98 -31.35
N PRO A 169 -14.29 -1.37 -30.60
CA PRO A 169 -13.24 -2.24 -31.12
C PRO A 169 -13.84 -3.56 -31.67
N ALA A 170 -13.32 -4.05 -32.79
CA ALA A 170 -13.83 -5.27 -33.44
C ALA A 170 -13.47 -6.54 -32.65
N GLU A 171 -12.35 -6.51 -31.95
CA GLU A 171 -11.95 -7.54 -31.01
C GLU A 171 -12.24 -7.02 -29.60
N PRO A 172 -12.80 -7.85 -28.71
CA PRO A 172 -12.88 -7.49 -27.31
C PRO A 172 -11.47 -7.21 -26.78
N PRO A 173 -11.31 -6.30 -25.80
CA PRO A 173 -10.01 -6.07 -25.18
C PRO A 173 -9.39 -7.40 -24.73
N GLU A 174 -8.06 -7.56 -24.80
CA GLU A 174 -7.38 -8.73 -24.22
C GLU A 174 -7.73 -8.93 -22.73
N ASP A 175 -8.17 -7.86 -22.09
CA ASP A 175 -8.62 -7.77 -20.70
C ASP A 175 -10.11 -8.08 -20.50
N GLU A 176 -10.87 -8.41 -21.56
CA GLU A 176 -12.27 -8.80 -21.39
C GLU A 176 -12.35 -10.00 -20.43
N PRO A 177 -13.09 -9.88 -19.32
CA PRO A 177 -13.14 -10.95 -18.35
C PRO A 177 -13.66 -12.20 -19.06
N ASN A 178 -12.84 -13.25 -19.09
CA ASN A 178 -13.26 -14.60 -19.47
C ASN A 178 -14.68 -14.84 -18.94
N SER A 179 -15.51 -15.55 -19.71
CA SER A 179 -16.94 -15.89 -19.52
C SER A 179 -17.37 -16.48 -18.16
N ARG A 180 -16.52 -16.38 -17.14
CA ARG A 180 -16.79 -16.64 -15.75
C ARG A 180 -18.03 -15.88 -15.29
N PRO A 181 -18.89 -16.56 -14.52
CA PRO A 181 -20.11 -15.98 -13.99
C PRO A 181 -19.76 -14.80 -13.06
N ALA A 182 -20.48 -13.68 -13.21
CA ALA A 182 -20.34 -12.56 -12.30
C ALA A 182 -20.74 -12.99 -10.87
N LEU A 183 -19.94 -12.59 -9.87
CA LEU A 183 -20.27 -12.84 -8.48
C LEU A 183 -21.63 -12.19 -8.14
N PRO A 184 -22.55 -12.91 -7.45
CA PRO A 184 -23.84 -12.35 -7.06
C PRO A 184 -23.65 -11.11 -6.18
N ALA A 185 -24.42 -10.05 -6.45
CA ALA A 185 -24.37 -8.78 -5.71
C ALA A 185 -24.73 -8.93 -4.21
N PHE A 186 -25.21 -10.10 -3.80
CA PHE A 186 -25.35 -10.50 -2.41
C PHE A 186 -24.02 -10.49 -1.65
N PHE A 187 -22.90 -10.85 -2.29
CA PHE A 187 -21.57 -10.77 -1.70
C PHE A 187 -20.98 -9.38 -1.96
N ALA A 188 -20.92 -8.55 -0.92
CA ALA A 188 -20.58 -7.14 -1.05
C ALA A 188 -19.07 -6.88 -0.96
N TRP A 189 -18.42 -7.44 0.05
CA TRP A 189 -17.01 -7.19 0.36
C TRP A 189 -16.46 -8.28 1.27
N ALA A 190 -15.13 -8.40 1.35
CA ALA A 190 -14.44 -9.19 2.37
C ALA A 190 -13.24 -8.42 2.90
N THR A 191 -12.96 -8.54 4.20
CA THR A 191 -11.76 -7.94 4.81
C THR A 191 -11.00 -8.96 5.64
N PHE A 192 -9.67 -8.87 5.66
CA PHE A 192 -8.83 -9.72 6.49
C PHE A 192 -7.87 -8.90 7.35
N SER A 193 -7.68 -9.33 8.60
CA SER A 193 -6.64 -8.81 9.47
C SER A 193 -5.52 -9.80 9.68
N GLN A 194 -4.32 -9.38 9.31
CA GLN A 194 -3.12 -10.19 9.52
C GLN A 194 -2.67 -10.26 10.97
N VAL A 195 -3.15 -9.32 11.80
CA VAL A 195 -2.80 -9.24 13.21
C VAL A 195 -3.72 -10.12 14.05
N THR A 196 -5.04 -10.03 13.83
CA THR A 196 -6.03 -10.80 14.61
C THR A 196 -6.38 -12.14 13.98
N GLY A 197 -6.20 -12.30 12.67
CA GLY A 197 -6.68 -13.45 11.90
C GLY A 197 -8.15 -13.39 11.56
N GLU A 198 -8.82 -12.26 11.85
CA GLU A 198 -10.23 -12.08 11.55
C GLU A 198 -10.46 -11.86 10.06
N LEU A 199 -11.24 -12.76 9.46
CA LEU A 199 -11.81 -12.63 8.13
C LEU A 199 -13.28 -12.24 8.27
N LYS A 200 -13.68 -11.09 7.71
CA LYS A 200 -15.06 -10.62 7.69
C LYS A 200 -15.62 -10.70 6.28
N LEU A 201 -16.86 -11.16 6.15
CA LEU A 201 -17.61 -11.20 4.89
C LEU A 201 -18.85 -10.33 5.00
N GLY A 202 -18.95 -9.31 4.14
CA GLY A 202 -20.11 -8.44 4.02
C GLY A 202 -21.15 -8.96 3.05
N LEU A 203 -22.40 -9.00 3.48
CA LEU A 203 -23.56 -9.46 2.73
C LEU A 203 -24.55 -8.31 2.52
N HIS A 204 -24.95 -8.09 1.27
CA HIS A 204 -25.95 -7.09 0.90
C HIS A 204 -27.35 -7.68 0.96
N ARG A 205 -27.96 -7.69 2.15
CA ARG A 205 -29.23 -8.41 2.43
C ARG A 205 -30.45 -7.94 1.63
N SER A 206 -30.42 -6.77 0.99
CA SER A 206 -31.48 -6.35 0.06
C SER A 206 -31.30 -6.86 -1.38
N ARG A 207 -30.25 -7.63 -1.66
CA ARG A 207 -30.07 -8.37 -2.92
C ARG A 207 -30.52 -9.81 -2.74
N GLN A 208 -30.91 -10.44 -3.85
CA GLN A 208 -31.30 -11.85 -3.87
C GLN A 208 -30.15 -12.73 -3.39
N GLU A 209 -30.39 -13.49 -2.32
CA GLU A 209 -29.45 -14.49 -1.79
C GLU A 209 -29.48 -15.77 -2.65
N PRO A 210 -28.33 -16.32 -3.07
CA PRO A 210 -28.28 -17.59 -3.82
C PRO A 210 -28.76 -18.78 -2.98
N ASP A 211 -29.53 -19.69 -3.57
CA ASP A 211 -30.14 -20.87 -2.92
C ASP A 211 -29.17 -21.72 -2.12
N THR A 212 -27.95 -21.86 -2.63
CA THR A 212 -26.83 -22.45 -1.90
C THR A 212 -25.57 -21.68 -2.23
N TRP A 213 -24.72 -21.49 -1.22
CA TRP A 213 -23.41 -20.88 -1.42
C TRP A 213 -22.42 -21.30 -0.34
N SER A 214 -21.13 -21.27 -0.69
CA SER A 214 -20.01 -21.48 0.21
C SER A 214 -18.84 -20.58 -0.16
N VAL A 215 -18.02 -20.23 0.83
CA VAL A 215 -16.85 -19.36 0.72
C VAL A 215 -15.66 -20.07 1.35
N ARG A 216 -14.55 -20.13 0.60
CA ARG A 216 -13.33 -20.86 0.98
C ARG A 216 -12.08 -20.04 0.66
N LEU A 217 -10.95 -20.42 1.23
CA LEU A 217 -9.65 -19.90 0.79
C LEU A 217 -9.28 -20.46 -0.59
N PRO A 218 -8.60 -19.68 -1.45
CA PRO A 218 -8.13 -20.15 -2.75
C PRO A 218 -7.00 -21.19 -2.58
N GLY A 219 -7.12 -22.33 -3.25
CA GLY A 219 -6.13 -23.41 -3.22
C GLY A 219 -6.59 -24.63 -4.05
N SER A 220 -5.65 -25.49 -4.44
CA SER A 220 -5.88 -26.66 -5.31
C SER A 220 -6.49 -27.89 -4.61
N ALA A 221 -6.71 -27.83 -3.30
CA ALA A 221 -7.36 -28.91 -2.56
C ALA A 221 -8.87 -28.71 -2.57
N ALA A 222 -9.61 -29.69 -3.10
CA ALA A 222 -11.06 -29.80 -2.94
C ALA A 222 -11.50 -29.81 -1.45
N ASP A 223 -10.55 -30.08 -0.55
CA ASP A 223 -10.69 -30.15 0.91
C ASP A 223 -10.36 -28.86 1.66
N ALA A 224 -10.15 -27.73 0.98
CA ALA A 224 -9.97 -26.45 1.67
C ALA A 224 -11.20 -26.17 2.57
N PRO A 225 -11.00 -25.86 3.87
CA PRO A 225 -12.09 -25.74 4.82
C PRO A 225 -13.05 -24.63 4.39
N THR A 226 -14.34 -24.88 4.54
CA THR A 226 -15.35 -23.88 4.23
C THR A 226 -15.43 -22.88 5.37
N LEU A 227 -15.14 -21.61 5.06
CA LEU A 227 -15.10 -20.52 6.03
C LEU A 227 -16.51 -20.00 6.33
N PHE A 228 -17.31 -19.86 5.28
CA PHE A 228 -18.70 -19.44 5.36
C PHE A 228 -19.54 -20.28 4.40
N ALA A 229 -20.78 -20.55 4.76
CA ALA A 229 -21.75 -21.25 3.94
C ALA A 229 -23.14 -20.86 4.38
N ARG A 230 -24.10 -20.91 3.47
CA ARG A 230 -25.50 -20.61 3.77
C ARG A 230 -26.06 -21.47 4.92
N HIS A 231 -25.55 -22.69 5.06
CA HIS A 231 -26.06 -23.71 5.97
C HIS A 231 -25.33 -23.73 7.32
N PHE A 232 -24.26 -22.92 7.49
CA PHE A 232 -23.70 -22.75 8.82
C PHE A 232 -24.72 -22.01 9.68
N GLU A 233 -24.94 -22.54 10.88
CA GLU A 233 -25.90 -22.08 11.89
C GLU A 233 -25.54 -20.68 12.39
N VAL A 234 -25.68 -19.66 11.54
CA VAL A 234 -25.76 -18.29 12.02
C VAL A 234 -27.18 -18.15 12.56
N ALA A 235 -27.32 -18.19 13.89
CA ALA A 235 -28.58 -18.05 14.61
C ALA A 235 -29.34 -16.76 14.22
N ASP A 236 -28.66 -15.81 13.58
CA ASP A 236 -29.23 -14.56 13.10
C ASP A 236 -28.96 -14.33 11.60
N ARG A 237 -29.95 -14.65 10.77
CA ARG A 237 -29.94 -14.36 9.32
C ARG A 237 -30.04 -12.86 9.00
N SER A 238 -30.29 -12.00 9.99
CA SER A 238 -30.29 -10.55 9.80
C SER A 238 -28.90 -9.94 9.71
N LEU A 239 -27.86 -10.67 10.17
CA LEU A 239 -26.49 -10.18 10.13
C LEU A 239 -26.04 -9.91 8.69
N SER A 240 -25.65 -8.67 8.44
CA SER A 240 -25.03 -8.22 7.18
C SER A 240 -23.53 -8.51 7.14
N THR A 241 -22.94 -8.96 8.24
CA THR A 241 -21.50 -9.24 8.34
C THR A 241 -21.29 -10.56 9.06
N LEU A 242 -20.55 -11.46 8.43
CA LEU A 242 -20.10 -12.72 9.01
C LEU A 242 -18.62 -12.60 9.38
N VAL A 243 -18.21 -13.24 10.47
CA VAL A 243 -16.83 -13.21 10.96
C VAL A 243 -16.33 -14.63 11.15
N HIS A 244 -15.12 -14.89 10.67
CA HIS A 244 -14.39 -16.14 10.89
C HIS A 244 -12.98 -15.81 11.39
N VAL A 245 -12.54 -16.43 12.47
CA VAL A 245 -11.19 -16.23 13.01
C VAL A 245 -10.32 -17.39 12.55
N LEU A 246 -9.32 -17.10 11.72
CA LEU A 246 -8.36 -18.11 11.28
C LEU A 246 -7.42 -18.52 12.42
N PRO A 247 -6.87 -19.75 12.38
CA PRO A 247 -5.85 -20.20 13.33
C PRO A 247 -4.65 -19.25 13.40
N GLU A 248 -3.94 -19.25 14.53
CA GLU A 248 -2.80 -18.34 14.75
C GLU A 248 -1.71 -18.49 13.68
N THR A 249 -1.50 -19.70 13.19
CA THR A 249 -0.56 -20.03 12.10
C THR A 249 -0.89 -19.35 10.78
N MET A 250 -2.14 -18.92 10.57
CA MET A 250 -2.60 -18.25 9.36
C MET A 250 -2.80 -16.75 9.53
N ARG A 251 -2.59 -16.18 10.73
CA ARG A 251 -2.75 -14.73 10.96
C ARG A 251 -1.89 -13.94 9.99
N ALA A 252 -0.65 -14.33 9.74
CA ALA A 252 0.23 -13.59 8.84
C ALA A 252 0.10 -13.92 7.34
N ALA A 253 -0.93 -14.67 6.94
CA ALA A 253 -1.12 -15.05 5.54
C ALA A 253 -1.50 -13.85 4.66
N ASN A 254 -1.03 -13.86 3.41
CA ASN A 254 -1.47 -12.89 2.40
C ASN A 254 -2.72 -13.43 1.70
N ILE A 255 -3.89 -13.14 2.26
CA ILE A 255 -5.18 -13.54 1.69
C ILE A 255 -5.70 -12.40 0.82
N VAL A 256 -5.57 -12.57 -0.50
CA VAL A 256 -5.98 -11.56 -1.50
C VAL A 256 -7.36 -11.84 -2.09
N ALA A 257 -7.84 -13.08 -1.98
CA ALA A 257 -9.11 -13.52 -2.57
C ALA A 257 -9.77 -14.57 -1.69
N LEU A 258 -11.10 -14.66 -1.79
CA LEU A 258 -11.89 -15.82 -1.38
C LEU A 258 -12.50 -16.47 -2.63
N LEU A 259 -12.61 -17.78 -2.63
CA LEU A 259 -13.38 -18.51 -3.64
C LEU A 259 -14.83 -18.63 -3.15
N VAL A 260 -15.75 -18.08 -3.93
CA VAL A 260 -17.19 -18.18 -3.68
C VAL A 260 -17.77 -19.16 -4.71
N ALA A 261 -18.47 -20.17 -4.21
CA ALA A 261 -19.19 -21.13 -5.03
C ALA A 261 -20.68 -21.05 -4.70
N TRP A 262 -21.55 -21.00 -5.72
CA TRP A 262 -23.01 -20.94 -5.56
C TRP A 262 -23.70 -21.69 -6.70
N HIS A 263 -24.95 -22.12 -6.48
CA HIS A 263 -25.78 -22.59 -7.58
C HIS A 263 -26.59 -21.44 -8.16
N ASP A 264 -26.61 -21.31 -9.48
CA ASP A 264 -27.43 -20.32 -10.17
C ASP A 264 -28.91 -20.73 -10.23
N GLY A 265 -29.77 -19.89 -10.84
CA GLY A 265 -31.20 -20.17 -10.97
C GLY A 265 -31.55 -21.38 -11.86
N LYS A 266 -30.56 -21.98 -12.55
CA LYS A 266 -30.70 -23.24 -13.31
C LYS A 266 -30.19 -24.44 -12.52
N GLY A 267 -29.63 -24.23 -11.32
CA GLY A 267 -29.02 -25.27 -10.50
C GLY A 267 -27.62 -25.65 -10.94
N GLU A 268 -26.94 -24.85 -11.76
CA GLU A 268 -25.56 -25.09 -12.17
C GLU A 268 -24.58 -24.50 -11.14
N LEU A 269 -23.51 -25.24 -10.83
CA LEU A 269 -22.49 -24.78 -9.89
C LEU A 269 -21.60 -23.71 -10.56
N GLN A 270 -21.68 -22.50 -10.04
CA GLN A 270 -20.90 -21.35 -10.46
C GLN A 270 -19.83 -21.02 -9.43
N GLN A 271 -18.69 -20.50 -9.90
CA GLN A 271 -17.59 -20.06 -9.04
C GLN A 271 -17.04 -18.72 -9.50
N ALA A 272 -16.76 -17.85 -8.53
CA ALA A 272 -16.08 -16.58 -8.73
C ALA A 272 -15.24 -16.24 -7.51
N LYS A 273 -14.32 -15.28 -7.69
CA LYS A 273 -13.45 -14.81 -6.62
C LYS A 273 -13.97 -13.49 -6.07
N LEU A 274 -13.92 -13.37 -4.76
CA LEU A 274 -14.17 -12.12 -4.04
C LEU A 274 -12.85 -11.58 -3.55
N GLY A 275 -12.48 -10.35 -3.95
CA GLY A 275 -11.29 -9.68 -3.46
C GLY A 275 -11.37 -9.45 -1.95
N VAL A 276 -10.24 -9.62 -1.26
CA VAL A 276 -10.13 -9.38 0.18
C VAL A 276 -9.33 -8.11 0.38
N SER A 277 -9.94 -7.14 1.04
CA SER A 277 -9.31 -5.88 1.41
C SER A 277 -8.78 -5.93 2.84
N VAL A 278 -7.98 -4.93 3.20
CA VAL A 278 -7.56 -4.72 4.59
C VAL A 278 -8.21 -3.43 5.07
N GLU A 279 -8.96 -3.52 6.16
CA GLU A 279 -9.80 -2.41 6.67
C GLU A 279 -8.97 -1.20 7.09
N SER A 280 -7.77 -1.45 7.65
CA SER A 280 -6.83 -0.39 8.02
C SER A 280 -5.39 -0.90 8.01
N GLU A 281 -4.42 0.02 7.95
CA GLU A 281 -2.98 -0.29 8.00
C GLU A 281 -2.56 -0.95 9.33
N GLU A 282 -3.38 -0.91 10.38
CA GLU A 282 -3.11 -1.64 11.63
C GLU A 282 -3.38 -3.13 11.55
N HIS A 283 -4.13 -3.54 10.53
CA HIS A 283 -4.42 -4.93 10.25
C HIS A 283 -3.40 -5.57 9.30
N LEU A 284 -2.39 -4.82 8.83
CA LEU A 284 -1.28 -5.34 8.02
C LEU A 284 -0.07 -5.64 8.89
N LEU A 285 0.50 -6.83 8.69
CA LEU A 285 1.84 -7.14 9.15
C LEU A 285 2.85 -6.74 8.07
N PRO A 286 4.11 -6.47 8.44
CA PRO A 286 5.16 -6.33 7.45
C PRO A 286 5.28 -7.61 6.60
N PRO A 287 5.77 -7.49 5.34
CA PRO A 287 6.08 -8.64 4.51
C PRO A 287 6.90 -9.69 5.28
N GLU A 288 6.58 -10.96 5.09
CA GLU A 288 7.22 -12.10 5.77
C GLU A 288 8.75 -12.04 5.72
N GLN A 289 9.29 -11.74 4.54
CA GLN A 289 10.72 -11.58 4.29
C GLN A 289 11.40 -10.56 5.22
N PHE A 290 10.64 -9.58 5.70
CA PHE A 290 11.12 -8.54 6.61
C PHE A 290 10.83 -8.86 8.09
N ARG A 291 9.87 -9.75 8.38
CA ARG A 291 9.56 -10.18 9.76
C ARG A 291 10.64 -11.09 10.34
N GLU A 292 11.34 -11.82 9.48
CA GLU A 292 12.41 -12.76 9.86
C GLU A 292 13.80 -12.12 9.90
N LEU A 293 13.92 -10.80 9.65
CA LEU A 293 15.23 -10.15 9.64
C LEU A 293 15.82 -10.05 11.05
N ASN A 294 17.00 -10.65 11.23
CA ASN A 294 17.81 -10.43 12.41
C ASN A 294 18.37 -8.99 12.46
N ALA A 295 18.89 -8.61 13.63
CA ALA A 295 19.43 -7.26 13.84
C ALA A 295 20.55 -6.91 12.84
N GLU A 296 21.36 -7.88 12.42
CA GLU A 296 22.45 -7.64 11.49
C GLU A 296 21.95 -7.32 10.08
N ALA A 297 20.92 -8.03 9.60
CA ALA A 297 20.27 -7.74 8.33
C ALA A 297 19.63 -6.35 8.31
N ILE A 298 18.98 -5.95 9.41
CA ILE A 298 18.40 -4.60 9.56
C ILE A 298 19.51 -3.54 9.51
N ILE A 299 20.60 -3.72 10.26
CA ILE A 299 21.75 -2.81 10.30
C ILE A 299 22.40 -2.67 8.92
N GLU A 300 22.65 -3.79 8.24
CA GLU A 300 23.23 -3.79 6.90
C GLU A 300 22.35 -3.03 5.90
N CYS A 301 21.04 -3.28 5.92
CA CYS A 301 20.10 -2.56 5.07
C CYS A 301 20.13 -1.05 5.37
N LEU A 302 20.10 -0.65 6.64
CA LEU A 302 20.13 0.76 7.06
C LEU A 302 21.43 1.47 6.64
N MET A 303 22.56 0.77 6.66
CA MET A 303 23.84 1.30 6.20
C MET A 303 23.94 1.41 4.68
N SER A 304 23.30 0.50 3.94
CA SER A 304 23.38 0.47 2.47
C SER A 304 22.79 1.71 1.81
N GLY A 305 21.88 2.41 2.51
CA GLY A 305 21.13 3.54 1.97
C GLY A 305 20.08 3.16 0.90
N LYS A 306 19.94 1.86 0.58
CA LYS A 306 18.96 1.32 -0.37
C LYS A 306 17.57 1.21 0.27
N THR A 307 16.53 1.09 -0.55
CA THR A 307 15.21 0.69 -0.05
C THR A 307 15.26 -0.78 0.42
N PRO A 308 14.39 -1.19 1.37
CA PRO A 308 14.33 -2.58 1.81
C PRO A 308 14.23 -3.61 0.68
N SER A 309 13.34 -3.36 -0.29
CA SER A 309 13.17 -4.23 -1.46
C SER A 309 14.44 -4.32 -2.29
N GLN A 310 15.10 -3.18 -2.58
CA GLN A 310 16.37 -3.17 -3.33
C GLN A 310 17.51 -3.91 -2.61
N TRP A 311 17.54 -3.85 -1.27
CA TRP A 311 18.52 -4.58 -0.48
C TRP A 311 18.23 -6.08 -0.51
N TYR A 312 16.97 -6.48 -0.32
CA TYR A 312 16.52 -7.87 -0.38
C TYR A 312 16.76 -8.49 -1.76
N ASP A 313 16.33 -7.81 -2.83
CA ASP A 313 16.57 -8.24 -4.21
C ASP A 313 18.06 -8.31 -4.54
N GLY A 314 18.88 -7.41 -3.98
CA GLY A 314 20.33 -7.45 -4.16
C GLY A 314 21.04 -8.61 -3.43
N LYS A 315 20.45 -9.11 -2.33
CA LYS A 315 20.93 -10.28 -1.57
C LYS A 315 20.48 -11.59 -2.22
N HIS A 316 19.23 -11.66 -2.66
CA HIS A 316 18.62 -12.88 -3.20
C HIS A 316 18.68 -12.99 -4.73
N GLY A 317 18.89 -11.89 -5.46
CA GLY A 317 19.02 -11.84 -6.92
C GLY A 317 20.42 -12.17 -7.45
N LYS A 318 21.42 -12.33 -6.57
CA LYS A 318 22.80 -12.70 -6.95
C LYS A 318 22.95 -14.16 -7.39
N GLY A 319 21.90 -14.97 -7.33
CA GLY A 319 21.91 -16.36 -7.80
C GLY A 319 21.92 -16.56 -9.31
N ARG A 320 21.89 -15.49 -10.14
CA ARG A 320 21.78 -15.66 -11.61
C ARG A 320 22.85 -15.01 -12.49
N LEU A 321 23.67 -14.08 -12.01
CA LEU A 321 24.69 -13.43 -12.83
C LEU A 321 25.88 -12.95 -11.98
N SER A 322 26.87 -13.80 -11.69
CA SER A 322 28.23 -13.36 -11.38
C SER A 322 29.21 -14.56 -11.37
N GLY A 323 29.60 -15.01 -12.55
CA GLY A 323 30.93 -15.59 -12.76
C GLY A 323 31.89 -14.48 -13.22
N MET A 324 33.16 -14.58 -12.84
CA MET A 324 34.28 -13.63 -13.04
C MET A 324 34.35 -12.53 -11.96
N GLY A 325 35.49 -12.30 -11.29
CA GLY A 325 36.82 -12.87 -11.40
C GLY A 325 37.68 -12.44 -10.21
N ASP A 326 38.80 -13.12 -10.07
CA ASP A 326 39.85 -12.96 -9.04
C ASP A 326 40.14 -11.52 -8.61
N ASP A 327 40.17 -11.31 -7.29
CA ASP A 327 40.83 -10.16 -6.68
C ASP A 327 41.60 -10.58 -5.41
N ALA A 328 42.44 -11.60 -5.56
CA ALA A 328 43.26 -12.19 -4.50
C ALA A 328 44.25 -11.20 -3.86
N ALA A 329 44.51 -10.05 -4.49
CA ALA A 329 45.35 -8.99 -3.95
C ALA A 329 44.60 -8.08 -2.95
N ILE A 330 43.28 -7.91 -3.11
CA ILE A 330 42.43 -7.17 -2.14
C ILE A 330 42.11 -8.03 -0.91
N GLU A 331 42.21 -9.35 -1.04
CA GLU A 331 41.88 -10.33 0.01
C GLU A 331 42.93 -10.41 1.14
N SER A 332 44.20 -10.09 0.86
CA SER A 332 45.28 -10.12 1.86
C SER A 332 45.13 -9.04 2.95
N LEU A 333 44.49 -7.90 2.64
CA LEU A 333 44.15 -6.83 3.59
C LEU A 333 42.79 -7.05 4.31
N ARG A 334 42.00 -8.06 3.88
CA ARG A 334 40.77 -8.52 4.56
C ARG A 334 41.03 -9.63 5.58
N SER A 335 42.29 -10.04 5.76
CA SER A 335 42.70 -11.18 6.61
C SER A 335 42.52 -10.97 8.12
N VAL A 336 42.09 -9.78 8.57
CA VAL A 336 41.73 -9.54 9.97
C VAL A 336 40.21 -9.41 10.06
N ASP A 337 39.56 -10.42 10.65
CA ASP A 337 38.15 -10.35 11.02
C ASP A 337 37.96 -9.31 12.13
N THR A 338 37.74 -8.06 11.69
CA THR A 338 37.49 -6.91 12.56
C THR A 338 36.05 -6.84 13.06
N SER A 339 35.17 -7.77 12.64
CA SER A 339 33.76 -7.79 13.04
C SER A 339 33.57 -8.06 14.54
N SER A 340 34.59 -8.61 15.19
CA SER A 340 34.64 -8.85 16.65
C SER A 340 35.02 -7.60 17.46
N PHE A 341 35.64 -6.58 16.85
CA PHE A 341 36.11 -5.40 17.59
C PHE A 341 34.95 -4.48 17.97
N LEU A 342 34.84 -4.19 19.27
CA LEU A 342 33.81 -3.33 19.85
C LEU A 342 33.68 -1.97 19.17
N LEU A 343 34.81 -1.27 18.93
CA LEU A 343 34.80 0.03 18.26
C LEU A 343 34.25 -0.01 16.84
N TYR A 344 34.51 -1.12 16.11
CA TYR A 344 33.96 -1.29 14.77
C TYR A 344 32.45 -1.55 14.82
N ARG A 345 31.99 -2.36 15.76
CA ARG A 345 30.57 -2.63 16.03
C ARG A 345 29.79 -1.35 16.37
N VAL A 346 30.32 -0.54 17.29
CA VAL A 346 29.69 0.74 17.69
C VAL A 346 29.65 1.73 16.52
N ARG A 347 30.72 1.84 15.72
CA ARG A 347 30.73 2.69 14.52
C ARG A 347 29.74 2.22 13.45
N ARG A 348 29.68 0.90 13.22
CA ARG A 348 28.72 0.27 12.30
C ARG A 348 27.28 0.59 12.74
N PHE A 349 27.00 0.41 14.02
CA PHE A 349 25.70 0.72 14.60
C PHE A 349 25.34 2.21 14.51
N GLY A 350 26.27 3.11 14.84
CA GLY A 350 26.05 4.56 14.70
C GLY A 350 25.73 4.98 13.26
N ARG A 351 26.35 4.34 12.26
CA ARG A 351 25.99 4.55 10.84
C ARG A 351 24.57 4.07 10.52
N ALA A 352 24.16 2.93 11.05
CA ALA A 352 22.80 2.43 10.90
C ALA A 352 21.77 3.36 11.57
N LEU A 353 22.03 3.85 12.79
CA LEU A 353 21.19 4.85 13.46
C LEU A 353 21.09 6.16 12.67
N THR A 354 22.17 6.57 12.01
CA THR A 354 22.15 7.72 11.11
C THR A 354 21.27 7.45 9.89
N GLY A 355 21.36 6.27 9.29
CA GLY A 355 20.49 5.83 8.19
C GLY A 355 19.00 5.83 8.59
N MET A 356 18.70 5.24 9.74
CA MET A 356 17.36 5.21 10.33
C MET A 356 16.83 6.63 10.60
N SER A 357 17.65 7.49 11.20
CA SER A 357 17.33 8.89 11.45
C SER A 357 16.98 9.64 10.17
N ARG A 358 17.76 9.46 9.10
CA ARG A 358 17.46 10.10 7.80
C ARG A 358 16.14 9.60 7.22
N ARG A 359 15.83 8.31 7.34
CA ARG A 359 14.56 7.72 6.87
C ARG A 359 13.36 8.31 7.62
N ILE A 360 13.45 8.39 8.95
CA ILE A 360 12.42 9.01 9.78
C ILE A 360 12.25 10.50 9.41
N MET A 361 13.35 11.25 9.28
CA MET A 361 13.30 12.68 8.94
C MET A 361 12.79 13.00 7.53
N ARG A 362 12.87 12.04 6.60
CA ARG A 362 12.32 12.15 5.23
C ARG A 362 10.87 11.69 5.12
N THR A 363 10.35 11.01 6.14
CA THR A 363 8.95 10.55 6.14
C THR A 363 8.03 11.77 6.18
N LEU A 364 6.95 11.74 5.40
CA LEU A 364 5.93 12.78 5.43
C LEU A 364 5.47 12.96 6.89
N ALA A 365 5.40 14.21 7.35
CA ALA A 365 5.06 14.52 8.73
C ALA A 365 3.54 14.41 8.99
N HIS A 366 2.97 13.28 8.60
CA HIS A 366 1.60 12.87 8.81
C HIS A 366 1.56 11.84 9.95
N PRO A 367 0.59 11.89 10.88
CA PRO A 367 0.54 10.99 12.03
C PRO A 367 0.68 9.51 11.66
N ASP A 368 -0.05 9.04 10.65
CA ASP A 368 -0.02 7.61 10.27
C ASP A 368 1.32 7.18 9.68
N ALA A 369 1.94 8.02 8.84
CA ALA A 369 3.24 7.74 8.25
C ALA A 369 4.35 7.68 9.32
N ILE A 370 4.31 8.56 10.32
CA ILE A 370 5.24 8.55 11.45
C ILE A 370 4.97 7.36 12.37
N ARG A 371 3.70 7.04 12.64
CA ARG A 371 3.30 5.86 13.42
C ARG A 371 3.85 4.59 12.80
N TYR A 372 3.64 4.39 11.51
CA TYR A 372 4.20 3.25 10.79
C TYR A 372 5.72 3.22 10.92
N ARG A 373 6.39 4.33 10.61
CA ARG A 373 7.86 4.38 10.60
C ARG A 373 8.51 4.07 11.96
N LEU A 374 7.88 4.47 13.06
CA LEU A 374 8.42 4.27 14.40
C LEU A 374 8.05 2.91 15.00
N LEU A 375 6.81 2.47 14.80
CA LEU A 375 6.23 1.34 15.54
C LEU A 375 6.09 0.06 14.71
N LYS A 376 6.04 0.15 13.38
CA LYS A 376 5.71 -0.99 12.50
C LYS A 376 6.75 -1.29 11.42
N ASP A 377 7.52 -0.29 10.98
CA ASP A 377 8.56 -0.49 9.97
C ASP A 377 9.59 -1.51 10.48
N PRO A 378 9.84 -2.62 9.75
CA PRO A 378 10.88 -3.60 10.11
C PRO A 378 12.27 -2.99 10.27
N PHE A 379 12.51 -1.84 9.63
CA PHE A 379 13.77 -1.09 9.72
C PHE A 379 13.65 0.13 10.65
N GLY A 380 12.57 0.20 11.41
CA GLY A 380 12.29 1.21 12.41
C GLY A 380 12.97 0.94 13.75
N PRO A 381 12.94 1.91 14.67
CA PRO A 381 13.64 1.84 15.94
C PRO A 381 13.11 0.72 16.84
N VAL A 382 11.78 0.53 16.90
CA VAL A 382 11.17 -0.51 17.74
C VAL A 382 11.52 -1.90 17.23
N SER A 383 11.40 -2.16 15.92
CA SER A 383 11.73 -3.46 15.34
C SER A 383 13.21 -3.80 15.51
N LEU A 384 14.12 -2.84 15.28
CA LEU A 384 15.55 -3.05 15.54
C LEU A 384 15.83 -3.37 17.01
N ALA A 385 15.21 -2.65 17.95
CA ALA A 385 15.34 -2.90 19.38
C ALA A 385 14.81 -4.28 19.79
N GLN A 386 13.67 -4.70 19.24
CA GLN A 386 13.11 -6.03 19.45
C GLN A 386 14.05 -7.11 18.92
N SER A 387 14.61 -6.95 17.72
CA SER A 387 15.56 -7.91 17.15
C SER A 387 16.86 -8.02 17.96
N ILE A 388 17.35 -6.91 18.53
CA ILE A 388 18.51 -6.93 19.45
C ILE A 388 18.16 -7.66 20.76
N SER A 389 16.94 -7.47 21.27
CA SER A 389 16.49 -8.08 22.53
C SER A 389 16.19 -9.58 22.40
N ARG A 390 15.69 -10.03 21.23
CA ARG A 390 15.38 -11.44 20.92
C ARG A 390 16.59 -12.31 20.60
N ALA A 391 17.76 -11.71 20.36
CA ALA A 391 19.00 -12.43 20.05
C ALA A 391 19.53 -13.32 21.19
N ILE A 392 18.73 -13.54 22.24
CA ILE A 392 18.93 -14.47 23.36
C ILE A 392 18.60 -15.92 22.93
N GLU A 393 17.67 -16.13 21.99
CA GLU A 393 17.00 -17.44 21.90
C GLU A 393 17.27 -18.26 20.62
N ASP A 394 17.67 -17.69 19.46
CA ASP A 394 17.47 -18.44 18.19
C ASP A 394 18.50 -18.29 17.03
N ASP A 395 19.67 -17.64 17.16
CA ASP A 395 20.51 -17.38 15.96
C ASP A 395 22.03 -17.64 16.17
N GLU A 396 22.50 -18.79 15.66
CA GLU A 396 23.91 -19.14 15.51
C GLU A 396 24.52 -18.37 14.31
N GLY A 397 24.97 -17.12 14.51
CA GLY A 397 25.84 -16.48 13.50
C GLY A 397 25.94 -14.95 13.47
N GLY A 398 25.08 -14.22 14.17
CA GLY A 398 25.09 -12.74 14.17
C GLY A 398 25.96 -12.13 15.28
N TRP A 399 26.71 -11.06 15.03
CA TRP A 399 27.50 -10.41 16.10
C TRP A 399 26.63 -9.86 17.24
N CYS A 400 25.34 -9.59 16.99
CA CYS A 400 24.36 -9.17 18.00
C CYS A 400 23.96 -10.30 18.97
N THR A 401 24.05 -11.56 18.54
CA THR A 401 23.74 -12.72 19.40
C THR A 401 24.88 -13.00 20.38
N ALA A 402 26.12 -12.71 19.96
CA ALA A 402 27.32 -12.77 20.79
C ALA A 402 27.54 -11.58 21.75
N LEU A 403 26.57 -10.65 21.86
CA LEU A 403 26.66 -9.54 22.80
C LEU A 403 26.19 -9.96 24.19
N ASP A 404 26.92 -9.53 25.22
CA ASP A 404 26.41 -9.54 26.59
C ASP A 404 25.26 -8.52 26.76
N ASP A 405 24.57 -8.62 27.89
CA ASP A 405 23.42 -7.77 28.19
C ASP A 405 23.79 -6.29 28.33
N GLU A 406 25.02 -5.99 28.78
CA GLU A 406 25.51 -4.62 28.96
C GLU A 406 25.67 -3.90 27.62
N HIS A 407 26.23 -4.59 26.62
CA HIS A 407 26.33 -4.09 25.26
C HIS A 407 24.95 -3.93 24.62
N ARG A 408 24.04 -4.89 24.81
CA ARG A 408 22.66 -4.79 24.30
C ARG A 408 21.94 -3.60 24.90
N LEU A 409 22.04 -3.41 26.22
CA LEU A 409 21.51 -2.25 26.93
C LEU A 409 22.08 -0.94 26.39
N PHE A 410 23.38 -0.89 26.12
CA PHE A 410 23.99 0.28 25.48
C PHE A 410 23.38 0.56 24.10
N LEU A 411 23.24 -0.45 23.23
CA LEU A 411 22.63 -0.28 21.90
C LEU A 411 21.17 0.18 21.98
N LEU A 412 20.38 -0.37 22.90
CA LEU A 412 18.99 0.06 23.14
C LEU A 412 18.93 1.51 23.62
N ALA A 413 19.86 1.93 24.49
CA ALA A 413 19.98 3.31 24.93
C ALA A 413 20.28 4.26 23.77
N GLU A 414 21.17 3.88 22.86
CA GLU A 414 21.48 4.66 21.66
C GLU A 414 20.27 4.79 20.70
N ILE A 415 19.47 3.74 20.54
CA ILE A 415 18.20 3.81 19.78
C ILE A 415 17.24 4.79 20.45
N LEU A 416 17.04 4.65 21.77
CA LEU A 416 16.16 5.51 22.55
C LEU A 416 16.57 6.99 22.46
N LEU A 417 17.87 7.26 22.63
CA LEU A 417 18.43 8.61 22.51
C LEU A 417 18.20 9.19 21.11
N THR A 418 18.42 8.38 20.07
CA THR A 418 18.17 8.76 18.68
C THR A 418 16.70 9.14 18.46
N VAL A 419 15.76 8.33 18.92
CA VAL A 419 14.31 8.60 18.81
C VAL A 419 13.92 9.86 19.58
N ALA A 420 14.43 10.06 20.79
CA ALA A 420 14.20 11.27 21.59
C ALA A 420 14.68 12.54 20.87
N HIS A 421 15.85 12.48 20.23
CA HIS A 421 16.37 13.61 19.46
C HIS A 421 15.52 13.89 18.20
N LEU A 422 15.06 12.84 17.51
CA LEU A 422 14.20 12.96 16.34
C LEU A 422 12.83 13.56 16.67
N ARG A 423 12.24 13.19 17.81
CA ARG A 423 10.98 13.75 18.32
C ARG A 423 11.02 15.29 18.29
N SER A 424 12.04 15.86 18.92
CA SER A 424 12.19 17.32 19.01
C SER A 424 12.37 17.99 17.65
N ARG A 425 13.06 17.33 16.71
CA ARG A 425 13.30 17.88 15.37
C ARG A 425 12.07 17.81 14.47
N LEU A 426 11.28 16.73 14.56
CA LEU A 426 10.07 16.56 13.76
C LEU A 426 8.91 17.42 14.28
N ILE A 427 8.69 17.47 15.59
CA ILE A 427 7.64 18.29 16.21
C ILE A 427 7.80 19.78 15.82
N ARG A 428 9.03 20.30 15.72
CA ARG A 428 9.30 21.68 15.27
C ARG A 428 8.84 21.96 13.83
N LYS A 429 8.68 20.94 12.99
CA LYS A 429 8.26 21.07 11.59
C LYS A 429 6.74 20.98 11.40
N VAL A 430 5.98 20.61 12.44
CA VAL A 430 4.54 20.36 12.35
C VAL A 430 3.77 21.32 13.26
N LYS A 431 2.60 21.76 12.82
CA LYS A 431 1.72 22.68 13.56
C LYS A 431 0.35 22.05 13.79
N GLY A 432 -0.42 22.59 14.74
CA GLY A 432 -1.82 22.22 14.95
C GLY A 432 -2.02 20.81 15.51
N LYS A 433 -3.13 20.17 15.11
CA LYS A 433 -3.59 18.86 15.62
C LYS A 433 -2.58 17.73 15.37
N ASP A 434 -1.94 17.74 14.21
CA ASP A 434 -0.96 16.71 13.82
C ASP A 434 0.29 16.74 14.70
N ARG A 435 0.67 17.92 15.21
CA ARG A 435 1.78 18.05 16.14
C ARG A 435 1.56 17.21 17.40
N LYS A 436 0.36 17.32 18.00
CA LYS A 436 0.01 16.56 19.20
C LYS A 436 -0.05 15.07 18.90
N ALA A 437 -0.68 14.68 17.80
CA ALA A 437 -0.77 13.27 17.40
C ALA A 437 0.62 12.64 17.18
N ILE A 438 1.53 13.33 16.48
CA ILE A 438 2.92 12.88 16.29
C ILE A 438 3.67 12.82 17.62
N GLU A 439 3.46 13.78 18.51
CA GLU A 439 4.06 13.78 19.84
C GLU A 439 3.63 12.57 20.67
N ASP A 440 2.33 12.24 20.67
CA ASP A 440 1.79 11.06 21.34
C ASP A 440 2.38 9.76 20.76
N ILE A 441 2.53 9.67 19.43
CA ILE A 441 3.15 8.53 18.74
C ILE A 441 4.62 8.34 19.18
N PHE A 442 5.39 9.42 19.27
CA PHE A 442 6.76 9.36 19.79
C PHE A 442 6.78 8.92 21.26
N GLY A 443 5.81 9.35 22.07
CA GLY A 443 5.63 8.89 23.44
C GLY A 443 5.47 7.37 23.53
N VAL A 444 4.61 6.80 22.68
CA VAL A 444 4.43 5.33 22.61
C VAL A 444 5.73 4.62 22.20
N ALA A 445 6.44 5.12 21.19
CA ALA A 445 7.70 4.52 20.75
C ALA A 445 8.78 4.55 21.85
N ILE A 446 8.91 5.69 22.54
CA ILE A 446 9.83 5.87 23.67
C ILE A 446 9.50 4.90 24.81
N GLN A 447 8.21 4.75 25.15
CA GLN A 447 7.77 3.83 26.18
C GLN A 447 8.10 2.37 25.83
N GLN A 448 7.86 1.93 24.59
CA GLN A 448 8.19 0.57 24.15
C GLN A 448 9.71 0.30 24.21
N LEU A 449 10.52 1.27 23.78
CA LEU A 449 11.99 1.15 23.86
C LEU A 449 12.49 1.10 25.30
N GLN A 450 11.87 1.87 26.21
CA GLN A 450 12.17 1.81 27.64
C GLN A 450 11.81 0.45 28.23
N GLN A 451 10.63 -0.10 27.91
CA GLN A 451 10.22 -1.42 28.38
C GLN A 451 11.17 -2.54 27.91
N LEU A 452 11.65 -2.47 26.67
CA LEU A 452 12.66 -3.41 26.15
C LEU A 452 13.98 -3.29 26.93
N ALA A 453 14.46 -2.07 27.16
CA ALA A 453 15.66 -1.85 27.97
C ALA A 453 15.48 -2.35 29.41
N ASP A 454 14.31 -2.09 30.03
CA ASP A 454 14.02 -2.50 31.40
C ASP A 454 14.01 -4.04 31.54
N SER A 455 13.53 -4.75 30.52
CA SER A 455 13.50 -6.23 30.52
C SER A 455 14.89 -6.88 30.59
N LEU A 456 15.93 -6.18 30.13
CA LEU A 456 17.33 -6.62 30.20
C LEU A 456 18.04 -6.18 31.49
N THR A 457 17.41 -5.37 32.35
CA THR A 457 18.03 -4.83 33.58
C THR A 457 17.78 -5.67 34.84
N THR A 458 17.56 -6.98 34.71
CA THR A 458 17.07 -7.87 35.79
C THR A 458 18.09 -8.30 36.85
N GLY A 459 19.17 -7.52 37.08
CA GLY A 459 20.16 -7.82 38.13
C GLY A 459 20.93 -6.60 38.66
N ASP A 460 21.38 -6.68 39.92
CA ASP A 460 22.06 -5.58 40.66
C ASP A 460 23.49 -5.25 40.17
N SER A 461 24.03 -5.93 39.16
CA SER A 461 25.44 -5.85 38.77
C SER A 461 25.74 -4.96 37.56
N LEU A 462 24.87 -4.01 37.19
CA LEU A 462 25.20 -3.08 36.11
C LEU A 462 26.36 -2.15 36.50
N PRO A 463 27.40 -2.00 35.66
CA PRO A 463 28.47 -1.03 35.87
C PRO A 463 27.92 0.38 36.12
N GLY A 464 28.48 1.10 37.10
CA GLY A 464 27.96 2.41 37.53
C GLY A 464 27.91 3.44 36.40
N ASN A 465 28.89 3.44 35.51
CA ASN A 465 28.93 4.31 34.33
C ASN A 465 27.78 4.03 33.35
N LEU A 466 27.44 2.76 33.10
CA LEU A 466 26.34 2.37 32.23
C LEU A 466 24.99 2.74 32.87
N ARG A 467 24.86 2.53 34.18
CA ARG A 467 23.67 2.94 34.95
C ARG A 467 23.44 4.45 34.87
N ASP A 468 24.48 5.26 35.08
CA ASP A 468 24.42 6.71 34.97
C ASP A 468 24.07 7.16 33.55
N TYR A 469 24.62 6.46 32.55
CA TYR A 469 24.32 6.73 31.15
C TYR A 469 22.84 6.45 30.81
N LEU A 470 22.32 5.28 31.19
CA LEU A 470 20.92 4.92 31.02
C LEU A 470 19.99 5.92 31.71
N ALA A 471 20.32 6.33 32.93
CA ALA A 471 19.56 7.34 33.67
C ALA A 471 19.55 8.71 32.95
N ARG A 472 20.67 9.11 32.32
CA ARG A 472 20.71 10.32 31.48
C ARG A 472 19.85 10.18 30.24
N VAL A 473 19.97 9.09 29.50
CA VAL A 473 19.17 8.85 28.29
C VAL A 473 17.67 8.83 28.59
N ARG A 474 17.26 8.16 29.68
CA ARG A 474 15.84 8.14 30.11
C ARG A 474 15.32 9.55 30.43
N ARG A 475 16.12 10.37 31.12
CA ARG A 475 15.75 11.78 31.38
C ARG A 475 15.58 12.57 30.08
N VAL A 476 16.51 12.43 29.13
CA VAL A 476 16.42 13.09 27.81
C VAL A 476 15.18 12.64 27.04
N ALA A 477 14.85 11.34 27.08
CA ALA A 477 13.67 10.81 26.40
C ALA A 477 12.35 11.29 27.02
N GLN A 478 12.33 11.51 28.35
CA GLN A 478 11.17 12.01 29.08
C GLN A 478 11.01 13.54 28.98
N SER A 479 12.10 14.28 28.81
CA SER A 479 12.05 15.73 28.66
C SER A 479 11.55 16.14 27.28
N ASN A 480 10.53 17.03 27.22
CA ASN A 480 10.09 17.68 25.98
C ASN A 480 11.13 18.69 25.43
N GLU A 481 12.13 19.03 26.24
CA GLU A 481 13.26 19.85 25.85
C GLU A 481 14.42 18.92 25.47
N ALA A 482 14.61 18.64 24.17
CA ALA A 482 15.94 18.24 23.73
C ALA A 482 16.89 19.40 24.05
N ALA A 483 17.63 19.26 25.15
CA ALA A 483 18.71 20.14 25.56
C ALA A 483 19.76 20.16 24.44
N ALA A 484 19.59 21.09 23.51
CA ALA A 484 20.48 21.32 22.39
C ALA A 484 21.78 22.03 22.81
N LYS A 485 22.26 21.84 24.06
CA LYS A 485 23.44 22.55 24.58
C LYS A 485 24.44 21.75 25.40
N GLU A 486 24.21 20.48 25.75
CA GLU A 486 25.11 19.78 26.70
C GLU A 486 25.87 18.55 26.16
N VAL A 487 25.99 18.38 24.83
CA VAL A 487 26.88 17.34 24.25
C VAL A 487 27.87 17.95 23.25
N GLN A 488 28.28 19.19 23.48
CA GLN A 488 29.53 19.74 22.95
C GLN A 488 30.48 19.91 24.13
N HIS A 489 31.61 19.21 24.09
CA HIS A 489 32.66 19.07 25.12
C HIS A 489 32.51 17.89 26.08
N VAL A 490 32.99 16.74 25.61
CA VAL A 490 34.08 16.04 26.29
C VAL A 490 35.04 15.57 25.19
N ASP A 491 36.20 16.23 25.09
CA ASP A 491 37.42 15.63 24.52
C ASP A 491 38.00 14.62 25.53
#